data_AF-A0A432VUG8-F1
#
_entry.id   AF-A0A432VUG8-F1
#
_cell.length_a   1.000
_cell.length_b   1.000
_cell.length_c   1.000
_cell.angle_alpha   90.00
_cell.angle_beta   90.00
_cell.angle_gamma   90.00
#
_symmetry.space_group_name_H-M   'P 1'
#
loop_
_entity.id
_entity.type
_entity.pdbx_description
1 polymer ?
#
loop_
_entity_poly.entity_id
_entity_poly.type
_entity_poly.pdbx_seq_one_letter_code
_entity_poly.pdbx_strand_id
1 'polypeptide(L)'
;MSGQNYSVSSLHEFLDYVSDKGLIKHNTAQNWRNAASRIFGILEESEQSDVRNIDIDSICQRYANLKGKELTPSSLQTYRSRLKSAVSDFVKYTDAPMSYRPSISQRSARKKSEKEHVVSNSQDKIKKTQNESIQSNHVAQLTKSESTYPIPIPLREDLIVQVIGVPFDLTEVEAEKIARVIKALGVGKN
;
A
#
# COMPACT_ATOMS: atom_id res chain seq x y z
N MET A 1 -36.77 10.00 8.95
CA MET A 1 -36.18 8.76 8.40
C MET A 1 -35.20 9.18 7.31
N SER A 2 -34.00 9.63 7.68
CA SER A 2 -32.94 9.87 6.70
C SER A 2 -32.49 8.50 6.20
N GLY A 3 -33.02 8.08 5.05
CA GLY A 3 -32.74 6.81 4.39
C GLY A 3 -31.33 6.81 3.83
N GLN A 4 -30.34 6.70 4.72
CA GLN A 4 -28.95 6.58 4.31
C GLN A 4 -28.76 5.24 3.59
N ASN A 5 -28.28 5.32 2.35
CA ASN A 5 -28.06 4.16 1.51
C ASN A 5 -26.62 3.69 1.66
N TYR A 6 -26.44 2.46 2.15
CA TYR A 6 -25.13 1.84 2.38
C TYR A 6 -24.79 0.78 1.31
N SER A 7 -25.41 0.84 0.13
CA SER A 7 -25.15 -0.13 -0.93
C SER A 7 -23.77 0.06 -1.57
N VAL A 8 -23.33 -0.94 -2.33
CA VAL A 8 -22.10 -0.88 -3.14
C VAL A 8 -22.18 0.24 -4.20
N SER A 9 -23.35 0.51 -4.78
CA SER A 9 -23.51 1.60 -5.75
C SER A 9 -23.35 2.96 -5.08
N SER A 10 -23.91 3.16 -3.89
CA SER A 10 -23.71 4.39 -3.11
C SER A 10 -22.26 4.57 -2.65
N LEU A 11 -21.54 3.48 -2.36
CA LEU A 11 -20.10 3.54 -2.13
C LEU A 11 -19.36 4.05 -3.38
N HIS A 12 -19.71 3.55 -4.58
CA HIS A 12 -19.10 4.02 -5.83
C HIS A 12 -19.38 5.50 -6.10
N GLU A 13 -20.62 5.95 -5.89
CA GLU A 13 -20.99 7.36 -6.02
C GLU A 13 -20.23 8.25 -5.02
N PHE A 14 -20.07 7.79 -3.78
CA PHE A 14 -19.26 8.48 -2.79
C PHE A 14 -17.80 8.62 -3.23
N LEU A 15 -17.20 7.57 -3.81
CA LEU A 15 -15.82 7.60 -4.29
C LEU A 15 -15.63 8.62 -5.43
N ASP A 16 -16.62 8.75 -6.30
CA ASP A 16 -16.61 9.76 -7.37
C ASP A 16 -16.76 11.16 -6.77
N TYR A 17 -17.71 11.34 -5.85
CA TYR A 17 -17.91 12.61 -5.15
C TYR A 17 -16.66 13.11 -4.44
N VAL A 18 -15.99 12.26 -3.66
CA VAL A 18 -14.77 12.68 -2.92
C VAL A 18 -13.57 12.92 -3.82
N SER A 19 -13.55 12.29 -5.01
CA SER A 19 -12.56 12.55 -6.06
C SER A 19 -12.80 13.92 -6.70
N ASP A 20 -14.03 14.17 -7.16
CA ASP A 20 -14.43 15.39 -7.86
C ASP A 20 -14.36 16.64 -6.96
N LYS A 21 -14.67 16.48 -5.68
CA LYS A 21 -14.51 17.54 -4.68
C LYS A 21 -13.07 17.75 -4.21
N GLY A 22 -12.12 16.94 -4.69
CA GLY A 22 -10.71 17.03 -4.32
C GLY A 22 -10.44 16.72 -2.84
N LEU A 23 -11.39 16.09 -2.14
CA LEU A 23 -11.26 15.69 -0.75
C LEU A 23 -10.23 14.55 -0.61
N ILE A 24 -10.18 13.69 -1.63
CA ILE A 24 -9.20 12.62 -1.77
C ILE A 24 -8.48 12.82 -3.11
N LYS A 25 -7.20 12.44 -3.21
CA LYS A 25 -6.49 12.45 -4.49
C LYS A 25 -7.23 11.56 -5.49
N HIS A 26 -7.43 12.04 -6.72
CA HIS A 26 -8.09 11.30 -7.80
C HIS A 26 -7.58 9.86 -7.94
N ASN A 27 -6.25 9.66 -7.98
CA ASN A 27 -5.66 8.32 -8.05
C ASN A 27 -5.99 7.43 -6.85
N THR A 28 -6.12 7.98 -5.65
CA THR A 28 -6.51 7.22 -4.46
C THR A 28 -7.96 6.78 -4.55
N ALA A 29 -8.87 7.68 -4.94
CA ALA A 29 -10.28 7.35 -5.16
C ALA A 29 -10.45 6.29 -6.26
N GLN A 30 -9.74 6.44 -7.39
CA GLN A 30 -9.75 5.46 -8.48
C GLN A 30 -9.21 4.09 -8.03
N ASN A 31 -8.15 4.07 -7.22
CA ASN A 31 -7.61 2.83 -6.68
C ASN A 31 -8.57 2.11 -5.73
N TRP A 32 -9.33 2.86 -4.94
CA TRP A 32 -10.40 2.32 -4.10
C TRP A 32 -11.55 1.78 -4.94
N ARG A 33 -11.98 2.55 -5.96
CA ARG A 33 -13.04 2.14 -6.89
C ARG A 33 -12.69 0.84 -7.60
N ASN A 34 -11.50 0.75 -8.17
CA ASN A 34 -11.02 -0.45 -8.85
C ASN A 34 -10.98 -1.68 -7.94
N ALA A 35 -10.57 -1.51 -6.68
CA ALA A 35 -10.57 -2.61 -5.70
C ALA A 35 -12.00 -3.04 -5.36
N ALA A 36 -12.89 -2.08 -5.11
CA ALA A 36 -14.31 -2.33 -4.83
C ALA A 36 -15.00 -3.03 -6.00
N SER A 37 -14.84 -2.56 -7.25
CA SER A 37 -15.47 -3.18 -8.41
C SER A 37 -14.98 -4.62 -8.65
N ARG A 38 -13.69 -4.91 -8.43
CA ARG A 38 -13.15 -6.27 -8.59
C ARG A 38 -13.66 -7.23 -7.52
N ILE A 39 -13.61 -6.83 -6.25
CA ILE A 39 -13.93 -7.72 -5.13
C ILE A 39 -15.44 -7.80 -4.87
N PHE A 40 -16.18 -6.71 -5.03
CA PHE A 40 -17.64 -6.75 -4.89
C PHE A 40 -18.33 -7.29 -6.15
N GLY A 41 -17.65 -7.36 -7.29
CA GLY A 41 -18.16 -8.03 -8.49
C GLY A 41 -18.40 -9.55 -8.33
N ILE A 42 -17.92 -10.17 -7.24
CA ILE A 42 -18.20 -11.58 -6.90
C ILE A 42 -19.27 -11.74 -5.81
N LEU A 43 -19.92 -10.65 -5.40
CA LEU A 43 -21.02 -10.67 -4.43
C LEU A 43 -22.35 -10.85 -5.14
N GLU A 44 -23.25 -11.59 -4.50
CA GLU A 44 -24.65 -11.65 -4.91
C GLU A 44 -25.34 -10.30 -4.66
N GLU A 45 -26.42 -10.00 -5.39
CA GLU A 45 -27.10 -8.71 -5.34
C GLU A 45 -27.68 -8.39 -3.95
N SER A 46 -28.04 -9.43 -3.18
CA SER A 46 -28.44 -9.29 -1.77
C SER A 46 -27.29 -8.87 -0.85
N GLU A 47 -26.07 -9.38 -1.08
CA GLU A 47 -24.88 -9.03 -0.31
C GLU A 47 -24.40 -7.59 -0.61
N GLN A 48 -24.72 -7.06 -1.79
CA GLN A 48 -24.35 -5.70 -2.22
C GLN A 48 -25.24 -4.60 -1.62
N SER A 49 -26.30 -4.97 -0.91
CA SER A 49 -27.29 -4.03 -0.36
C SER A 49 -26.79 -3.20 0.82
N ASP A 50 -25.90 -3.74 1.67
CA ASP A 50 -25.33 -3.04 2.83
C ASP A 50 -23.86 -3.42 3.05
N VAL A 51 -22.95 -2.49 2.73
CA VAL A 51 -21.50 -2.69 2.85
C VAL A 51 -21.00 -2.80 4.29
N ARG A 52 -21.83 -2.48 5.29
CA ARG A 52 -21.44 -2.60 6.71
C ARG A 52 -21.51 -4.04 7.21
N ASN A 53 -22.38 -4.84 6.61
CA ASN A 53 -22.54 -6.25 6.97
C ASN A 53 -21.54 -7.16 6.24
N ILE A 54 -20.76 -6.58 5.33
CA ILE A 54 -19.77 -7.28 4.53
C ILE A 54 -18.49 -7.52 5.35
N ASP A 55 -18.15 -8.78 5.58
CA ASP A 55 -16.80 -9.15 6.01
C ASP A 55 -15.82 -9.12 4.83
N ILE A 56 -15.11 -7.99 4.72
CA ILE A 56 -14.10 -7.73 3.69
C ILE A 56 -13.04 -8.84 3.67
N ASP A 57 -12.69 -9.42 4.82
CA ASP A 57 -11.61 -10.39 4.93
C ASP A 57 -12.05 -11.73 4.36
N SER A 58 -13.27 -12.16 4.68
CA SER A 58 -13.90 -13.35 4.11
C SER A 58 -14.08 -13.26 2.59
N ILE A 59 -14.55 -12.11 2.07
CA ILE A 59 -14.71 -11.94 0.62
C ILE A 59 -13.36 -11.92 -0.08
N CYS A 60 -12.33 -11.29 0.49
CA CYS A 60 -10.99 -11.34 -0.09
C CYS A 60 -10.50 -12.80 -0.20
N GLN A 61 -10.75 -13.63 0.81
CA GLN A 61 -10.41 -15.05 0.77
C GLN A 61 -11.25 -15.81 -0.29
N ARG A 62 -12.56 -15.55 -0.36
CA ARG A 62 -13.46 -16.09 -1.40
C ARG A 62 -12.98 -15.73 -2.81
N TYR A 63 -12.60 -14.47 -3.01
CA TYR A 63 -12.02 -13.96 -4.26
C TYR A 63 -10.70 -14.64 -4.61
N ALA A 64 -9.82 -14.84 -3.63
CA ALA A 64 -8.57 -15.55 -3.82
C ALA A 64 -8.78 -17.01 -4.22
N ASN A 65 -9.79 -17.70 -3.68
CA ASN A 65 -10.12 -19.06 -4.06
C ASN A 65 -10.68 -19.13 -5.50
N LEU A 66 -11.47 -18.15 -5.91
CA LEU A 66 -12.07 -18.08 -7.25
C LEU A 66 -11.06 -17.65 -8.33
N LYS A 67 -10.14 -16.72 -8.01
CA LYS A 67 -9.24 -16.06 -8.96
C LYS A 67 -7.75 -16.29 -8.66
N GLY A 68 -7.42 -17.29 -7.84
CA GLY A 68 -6.08 -17.48 -7.27
C GLY A 68 -4.94 -17.70 -8.25
N LYS A 69 -5.24 -18.10 -9.51
CA LYS A 69 -4.21 -18.21 -10.56
C LYS A 69 -3.82 -16.86 -11.17
N GLU A 70 -4.68 -15.85 -11.06
CA GLU A 70 -4.51 -14.54 -11.70
C GLU A 70 -4.04 -13.46 -10.70
N LEU A 71 -4.02 -13.77 -9.40
CA LEU A 71 -3.81 -12.79 -8.34
C LEU A 71 -2.68 -13.20 -7.39
N THR A 72 -1.70 -12.31 -7.25
CA THR A 72 -0.63 -12.48 -6.25
C THR A 72 -1.15 -12.18 -4.83
N PRO A 73 -0.60 -12.84 -3.79
CA PRO A 73 -0.96 -12.55 -2.39
C PRO A 73 -0.81 -11.07 -2.01
N SER A 74 0.22 -10.41 -2.55
CA SER A 74 0.46 -8.97 -2.34
C SER A 74 -0.66 -8.08 -2.90
N SER A 75 -1.19 -8.42 -4.08
CA SER A 75 -2.31 -7.69 -4.68
C SER A 75 -3.58 -7.84 -3.86
N LEU A 76 -3.84 -9.05 -3.34
CA LEU A 76 -4.99 -9.30 -2.47
C LEU A 76 -4.94 -8.46 -1.20
N GLN A 77 -3.79 -8.42 -0.54
CA GLN A 77 -3.60 -7.61 0.67
C GLN A 77 -3.76 -6.11 0.40
N THR A 78 -3.30 -5.66 -0.77
CA THR A 78 -3.50 -4.28 -1.23
C THR A 78 -4.98 -3.96 -1.41
N TYR A 79 -5.76 -4.82 -2.07
CA TYR A 79 -7.19 -4.60 -2.25
C TYR A 79 -7.95 -4.64 -0.92
N ARG A 80 -7.61 -5.56 -0.02
CA ARG A 80 -8.16 -5.63 1.34
C ARG A 80 -7.99 -4.31 2.10
N SER A 81 -6.78 -3.76 2.11
CA SER A 81 -6.48 -2.50 2.79
C SER A 81 -7.26 -1.30 2.19
N ARG A 82 -7.33 -1.25 0.86
CA ARG A 82 -8.08 -0.20 0.13
C ARG A 82 -9.57 -0.27 0.42
N LEU A 83 -10.16 -1.47 0.40
CA LEU A 83 -11.57 -1.69 0.75
C LEU A 83 -11.89 -1.27 2.18
N LYS A 84 -11.07 -1.68 3.15
CA LYS A 84 -11.29 -1.29 4.56
C LYS A 84 -11.27 0.23 4.74
N SER A 85 -10.33 0.89 4.06
CA SER A 85 -10.23 2.36 4.10
C SER A 85 -11.46 3.01 3.45
N ALA A 86 -11.83 2.56 2.25
CA ALA A 86 -12.97 3.10 1.50
C ALA A 86 -14.30 2.92 2.23
N VAL A 87 -14.57 1.72 2.76
CA VAL A 87 -15.79 1.43 3.51
C VAL A 87 -15.82 2.21 4.82
N SER A 88 -14.70 2.31 5.54
CA SER A 88 -14.65 3.10 6.78
C SER A 88 -14.95 4.58 6.52
N ASP A 89 -14.36 5.17 5.48
CA ASP A 89 -14.57 6.57 5.15
C ASP A 89 -15.97 6.82 4.60
N PHE A 90 -16.51 5.89 3.82
CA PHE A 90 -17.90 5.95 3.36
C PHE A 90 -18.88 5.92 4.53
N VAL A 91 -18.73 5.01 5.49
CA VAL A 91 -19.60 4.95 6.68
C VAL A 91 -19.53 6.26 7.46
N LYS A 92 -18.33 6.81 7.69
CA LYS A 92 -18.18 8.11 8.37
C LYS A 92 -18.86 9.24 7.61
N TYR A 93 -18.74 9.28 6.29
CA TYR A 93 -19.39 10.27 5.44
C TYR A 93 -20.91 10.16 5.50
N THR A 94 -21.43 8.94 5.39
CA THR A 94 -22.87 8.67 5.40
C THR A 94 -23.50 8.94 6.77
N ASP A 95 -22.78 8.66 7.85
CA ASP A 95 -23.24 8.93 9.21
C ASP A 95 -23.19 10.43 9.58
N ALA A 96 -22.14 11.15 9.14
CA ALA A 96 -21.92 12.54 9.49
C ALA A 96 -21.37 13.38 8.32
N PRO A 97 -22.18 13.68 7.28
CA PRO A 97 -21.70 14.31 6.05
C PRO A 97 -21.15 15.73 6.27
N MET A 98 -21.73 16.48 7.21
CA MET A 98 -21.29 17.85 7.52
C MET A 98 -19.96 17.93 8.27
N SER A 99 -19.56 16.86 8.96
CA SER A 99 -18.31 16.79 9.73
C SER A 99 -17.27 15.87 9.10
N TYR A 100 -17.59 15.30 7.95
CA TYR A 100 -16.73 14.35 7.27
C TYR A 100 -15.40 15.02 6.88
N ARG A 101 -14.32 14.41 7.36
CA ARG A 101 -12.96 14.66 6.88
C ARG A 101 -12.37 13.32 6.46
N PRO A 102 -11.87 13.21 5.23
CA PRO A 102 -11.26 11.98 4.76
C PRO A 102 -10.14 11.56 5.71
N SER A 103 -10.16 10.29 6.13
CA SER A 103 -9.12 9.72 6.97
C SER A 103 -7.91 9.31 6.12
N ILE A 104 -7.51 10.14 5.16
CA ILE A 104 -6.20 9.97 4.55
C ILE A 104 -5.22 10.48 5.58
N SER A 105 -4.36 9.59 6.08
CA SER A 105 -3.21 9.95 6.87
C SER A 105 -2.36 10.94 6.06
N GLN A 106 -2.67 12.23 6.22
CA GLN A 106 -1.74 13.31 5.92
C GLN A 106 -0.63 13.11 6.94
N ARG A 107 0.36 12.28 6.60
CA ARG A 107 1.63 12.27 7.33
C ARG A 107 2.19 13.68 7.17
N SER A 108 1.90 14.53 8.15
CA SER A 108 2.58 15.80 8.35
C SER A 108 4.07 15.51 8.28
N ALA A 109 4.76 16.15 7.34
CA ALA A 109 6.20 16.08 7.23
C ALA A 109 6.82 16.46 8.59
N ARG A 110 7.22 15.45 9.37
CA ARG A 110 7.78 15.66 10.71
C ARG A 110 9.16 16.26 10.49
N LYS A 111 9.28 17.58 10.71
CA LYS A 111 10.56 18.28 10.81
C LYS A 111 11.46 17.52 11.80
N LYS A 112 12.59 17.03 11.30
CA LYS A 112 13.62 16.35 12.08
C LYS A 112 14.40 17.41 12.84
N SER A 113 14.10 17.60 14.12
CA SER A 113 14.98 18.29 15.07
C SER A 113 16.12 17.36 15.48
N GLU A 114 17.30 17.96 15.54
CA GLU A 114 18.63 17.37 15.70
C GLU A 114 19.01 17.17 17.17
N LYS A 115 20.07 16.36 17.40
CA LYS A 115 20.83 16.07 18.65
C LYS A 115 20.32 14.90 19.49
N GLU A 116 21.15 14.02 20.08
CA GLU A 116 22.61 13.95 20.27
C GLU A 116 23.01 12.50 20.66
N HIS A 117 24.31 12.17 20.49
CA HIS A 117 24.98 10.92 20.85
C HIS A 117 24.96 10.60 22.36
N VAL A 118 24.75 9.34 22.74
CA VAL A 118 25.44 8.76 23.92
C VAL A 118 25.78 7.28 23.67
N VAL A 119 27.05 6.96 23.89
CA VAL A 119 27.70 5.65 23.81
C VAL A 119 27.42 4.86 25.09
N SER A 120 27.22 3.54 25.02
CA SER A 120 27.56 2.63 26.14
C SER A 120 27.63 1.17 25.68
N ASN A 121 28.79 0.58 25.92
CA ASN A 121 29.07 -0.86 25.88
C ASN A 121 28.17 -1.65 26.82
N SER A 122 27.85 -2.89 26.46
CA SER A 122 27.82 -4.02 27.41
C SER A 122 28.02 -5.34 26.66
N GLN A 123 29.07 -6.06 27.06
CA GLN A 123 29.35 -7.45 26.73
C GLN A 123 28.53 -8.36 27.65
N ASP A 124 27.93 -9.42 27.11
CA ASP A 124 27.95 -10.81 27.63
C ASP A 124 27.05 -11.66 26.68
N LYS A 125 27.63 -12.52 25.83
CA LYS A 125 27.87 -13.95 26.06
C LYS A 125 26.54 -14.75 26.11
N ILE A 126 26.32 -15.61 25.11
CA ILE A 126 26.19 -17.08 25.24
C ILE A 126 25.97 -17.70 23.85
N LYS A 127 26.65 -18.84 23.67
CA LYS A 127 26.79 -19.70 22.50
C LYS A 127 25.54 -20.58 22.27
N LYS A 128 25.22 -20.72 20.97
CA LYS A 128 24.98 -21.98 20.22
C LYS A 128 23.69 -22.77 20.55
N THR A 129 22.81 -22.88 19.56
CA THR A 129 22.43 -24.17 18.91
C THR A 129 21.76 -23.89 17.56
N GLN A 130 22.21 -24.66 16.57
CA GLN A 130 21.82 -24.63 15.16
C GLN A 130 20.48 -25.35 14.97
N ASN A 131 19.54 -24.77 14.20
CA ASN A 131 19.02 -25.41 12.99
C ASN A 131 18.15 -24.46 12.15
N GLU A 132 18.55 -24.37 10.88
CA GLU A 132 17.77 -24.14 9.66
C GLU A 132 16.40 -23.44 9.75
N SER A 133 16.43 -22.14 9.47
CA SER A 133 15.74 -21.53 8.32
C SER A 133 16.06 -20.04 8.39
N ILE A 134 16.50 -19.47 7.27
CA ILE A 134 16.98 -18.10 7.18
C ILE A 134 15.86 -17.17 7.65
N GLN A 135 15.99 -16.68 8.87
CA GLN A 135 15.09 -15.75 9.51
C GLN A 135 15.15 -14.44 8.74
N SER A 136 14.16 -14.24 7.88
CA SER A 136 13.69 -12.92 7.50
C SER A 136 13.26 -12.23 8.78
N ASN A 137 14.12 -11.39 9.34
CA ASN A 137 13.75 -10.56 10.47
C ASN A 137 14.38 -9.17 10.38
N HIS A 138 13.47 -8.20 10.25
CA HIS A 138 13.60 -6.81 10.64
C HIS A 138 14.48 -5.89 9.78
N VAL A 139 13.95 -5.55 8.60
CA VAL A 139 13.86 -4.13 8.21
C VAL A 139 12.42 -3.82 7.80
N ALA A 140 11.52 -3.84 8.79
CA ALA A 140 10.20 -3.24 8.64
C ALA A 140 10.36 -1.72 8.69
N GLN A 141 10.72 -1.07 7.58
CA GLN A 141 10.65 0.38 7.52
C GLN A 141 10.60 0.94 6.08
N LEU A 142 9.51 1.68 5.86
CA LEU A 142 9.27 2.67 4.79
C LEU A 142 9.21 2.13 3.37
N THR A 143 8.02 1.76 2.92
CA THR A 143 7.66 2.02 1.52
C THR A 143 6.34 2.77 1.45
N LYS A 144 6.48 4.07 1.24
CA LYS A 144 5.53 4.87 0.48
C LYS A 144 5.27 4.05 -0.79
N SER A 145 4.08 3.48 -0.95
CA SER A 145 3.72 2.74 -2.16
C SER A 145 3.47 3.75 -3.28
N GLU A 146 4.52 4.47 -3.66
CA GLU A 146 4.64 5.00 -5.01
C GLU A 146 4.55 3.80 -5.94
N SER A 147 3.80 3.94 -7.01
CA SER A 147 3.80 2.94 -8.04
C SER A 147 5.26 2.82 -8.53
N THR A 148 5.82 1.62 -8.57
CA THR A 148 7.21 1.41 -8.99
C THR A 148 7.20 0.35 -10.08
N TYR A 149 7.87 0.62 -11.19
CA TYR A 149 8.02 -0.35 -12.28
C TYR A 149 9.43 -0.96 -12.24
N PRO A 150 9.59 -2.29 -12.43
CA PRO A 150 10.91 -2.89 -12.54
C PRO A 150 11.58 -2.45 -13.84
N ILE A 151 12.72 -1.76 -13.74
CA ILE A 151 13.48 -1.28 -14.91
C ILE A 151 14.60 -2.28 -15.22
N PRO A 152 14.58 -2.96 -16.37
CA PRO A 152 15.69 -3.84 -16.78
C PRO A 152 16.85 -3.00 -17.32
N ILE A 153 18.04 -3.20 -16.75
CA ILE A 153 19.30 -2.56 -17.14
C ILE A 153 20.26 -3.66 -17.62
N PRO A 154 20.49 -3.78 -18.93
CA PRO A 154 21.53 -4.68 -19.45
C PRO A 154 22.91 -4.13 -19.08
N LEU A 155 23.75 -4.96 -18.46
CA LEU A 155 25.13 -4.61 -18.08
C LEU A 155 26.17 -5.24 -19.01
N ARG A 156 25.94 -6.47 -19.49
CA ARG A 156 26.82 -7.24 -20.42
C ARG A 156 25.95 -8.17 -21.26
N GLU A 157 26.54 -8.84 -22.26
CA GLU A 157 25.85 -9.68 -23.25
C GLU A 157 24.90 -10.73 -22.63
N ASP A 158 25.18 -11.22 -21.42
CA ASP A 158 24.33 -12.20 -20.68
C ASP A 158 23.91 -11.74 -19.28
N LEU A 159 23.95 -10.45 -18.97
CA LEU A 159 23.64 -9.95 -17.62
C LEU A 159 22.70 -8.75 -17.66
N ILE A 160 21.46 -8.97 -17.24
CA ILE A 160 20.44 -7.93 -17.05
C ILE A 160 20.15 -7.82 -15.56
N VAL A 161 20.25 -6.62 -15.02
CA VAL A 161 19.86 -6.30 -13.64
C VAL A 161 18.50 -5.62 -13.65
N GLN A 162 17.61 -6.00 -12.75
CA GLN A 162 16.33 -5.32 -12.57
C GLN A 162 16.41 -4.37 -11.37
N VAL A 163 16.14 -3.10 -11.58
CA VAL A 163 16.00 -2.13 -10.50
C VAL A 163 14.52 -2.07 -10.12
N ILE A 164 14.20 -2.49 -8.90
CA ILE A 164 12.83 -2.54 -8.35
C ILE A 164 12.68 -1.43 -7.31
N GLY A 165 11.49 -0.86 -7.20
CA GLY A 165 11.21 0.15 -6.17
C GLY A 165 11.57 1.59 -6.58
N VAL A 166 11.79 1.85 -7.88
CA VAL A 166 12.00 3.21 -8.40
C VAL A 166 10.64 3.90 -8.55
N PRO A 167 10.41 5.06 -7.90
CA PRO A 167 9.17 5.81 -8.01
C PRO A 167 9.02 6.49 -9.38
N PHE A 168 7.79 6.67 -9.86
CA PHE A 168 7.53 7.34 -11.16
C PHE A 168 7.89 8.83 -11.16
N ASP A 169 7.93 9.47 -9.99
CA ASP A 169 8.28 10.87 -9.79
C ASP A 169 9.72 11.04 -9.29
N LEU A 170 10.61 10.08 -9.57
CA LEU A 170 12.02 10.15 -9.20
C LEU A 170 12.66 11.43 -9.74
N THR A 171 13.14 12.27 -8.82
CA THR A 171 13.87 13.49 -9.19
C THR A 171 15.34 13.18 -9.53
N GLU A 172 15.98 14.06 -10.30
CA GLU A 172 17.40 13.90 -10.68
C GLU A 172 18.34 13.81 -9.45
N VAL A 173 18.05 14.59 -8.40
CA VAL A 173 18.82 14.57 -7.15
C VAL A 173 18.69 13.22 -6.41
N GLU A 174 17.52 12.59 -6.47
CA GLU A 174 17.30 11.27 -5.87
C GLU A 174 17.92 10.16 -6.70
N ALA A 175 17.82 10.25 -8.03
CA ALA A 175 18.51 9.36 -8.95
C ALA A 175 20.03 9.36 -8.72
N GLU A 176 20.62 10.55 -8.55
CA GLU A 176 22.04 10.72 -8.28
C GLU A 176 22.46 10.08 -6.94
N LYS A 177 21.61 10.14 -5.90
CA LYS A 177 21.86 9.42 -4.64
C LYS A 177 21.88 7.92 -4.83
N ILE A 178 20.91 7.37 -5.55
CA ILE A 178 20.83 5.93 -5.87
C ILE A 178 22.08 5.53 -6.65
N ALA A 179 22.48 6.31 -7.66
CA ALA A 179 23.66 6.06 -8.47
C ALA A 179 24.94 6.02 -7.64
N ARG A 180 25.11 6.93 -6.67
CA ARG A 180 26.29 6.93 -5.77
C ARG A 180 26.37 5.68 -4.91
N VAL A 181 25.25 5.21 -4.37
CA VAL A 181 25.21 3.96 -3.60
C VAL A 181 25.62 2.77 -4.47
N ILE A 182 25.05 2.66 -5.67
CA ILE A 182 25.38 1.58 -6.61
C ILE A 182 26.86 1.65 -7.02
N LYS A 183 27.39 2.84 -7.30
CA LYS A 183 28.82 3.06 -7.61
C LYS A 183 29.72 2.63 -6.45
N ALA A 184 29.34 2.88 -5.20
CA ALA A 184 30.13 2.49 -4.03
C ALA A 184 30.17 0.97 -3.80
N LEU A 185 29.16 0.24 -4.26
CA LEU A 185 29.13 -1.23 -4.21
C LEU A 185 29.96 -1.88 -5.33
N GLY A 186 30.23 -1.15 -6.41
CA GLY A 186 31.11 -1.60 -7.48
C GLY A 186 32.55 -1.68 -6.96
N VAL A 187 33.15 -2.87 -7.02
CA VAL A 187 34.58 -3.01 -6.79
C VAL A 187 35.28 -2.40 -8.00
N GLY A 188 35.93 -1.26 -7.81
CA GLY A 188 36.69 -0.59 -8.86
C GLY A 188 37.78 -1.51 -9.40
N LYS A 189 37.56 -2.09 -10.57
CA LYS A 189 38.67 -2.40 -11.46
C LYS A 189 39.03 -1.10 -12.15
N ASN A 190 40.01 -0.41 -11.59
CA ASN A 190 40.88 0.47 -12.39
C ASN A 190 41.58 -0.37 -13.46
#